data_AF-A0A8E2JDZ1-F1
#
_entry.id   AF-A0A8E2JDZ1-F1
#
_cell.length_a   1.000
_cell.length_b   1.000
_cell.length_c   1.000
_cell.angle_alpha   90.00
_cell.angle_beta   90.00
_cell.angle_gamma   90.00
#
_symmetry.space_group_name_H-M   'P 1'
#
loop_
_entity.id
_entity.type
_entity.pdbx_description
1 polymer ?
#
loop_
_entity_poly.entity_id
_entity_poly.type
_entity_poly.pdbx_seq_one_letter_code
_entity_poly.pdbx_strand_id
1 'polypeptide(L)'
;RTRVNDSDFVCSPTQESASQTDGYPRLSASPGKPQGGGTVFVFGTSQPTDNDLLTEVLQWKTDGTGGDGRGKLLTAQNFDDGRCYQINSGSISESRQEEYPNPTPGQPVSINEQWCETDVLIPPYVPINTPYTIYWVWQWPTAPGAPGLPDGKDEYYTTCSDLDIV
;
A
#
# COMPACT_ATOMS: atom_id res chain seq x y z
N ARG A 1 -6.47 14.81 -12.56
CA ARG A 1 -6.39 15.60 -11.30
C ARG A 1 -4.98 15.45 -10.73
N THR A 2 -4.37 16.52 -10.23
CA THR A 2 -2.94 16.53 -9.85
C THR A 2 -2.71 16.49 -8.33
N ARG A 3 -3.75 16.77 -7.53
CA ARG A 3 -3.70 16.85 -6.07
C ARG A 3 -4.88 16.15 -5.42
N VAL A 4 -4.61 15.47 -4.30
CA VAL A 4 -5.63 14.96 -3.37
C VAL A 4 -6.17 16.11 -2.51
N ASN A 5 -7.41 16.02 -2.03
CA ASN A 5 -8.05 17.02 -1.17
C ASN A 5 -9.07 16.38 -0.22
N ASP A 6 -9.73 17.22 0.58
CA ASP A 6 -10.68 16.82 1.64
C ASP A 6 -12.04 16.31 1.14
N SER A 7 -12.13 15.92 -0.13
CA SER A 7 -13.30 15.22 -0.69
C SER A 7 -12.96 13.82 -1.21
N ASP A 8 -11.70 13.42 -1.12
CA ASP A 8 -11.28 12.07 -1.51
C ASP A 8 -11.47 11.11 -0.34
N PHE A 9 -12.36 10.14 -0.51
CA PHE A 9 -12.53 9.05 0.44
C PHE A 9 -11.30 8.14 0.46
N VAL A 10 -10.94 7.65 1.65
CA VAL A 10 -9.90 6.62 1.79
C VAL A 10 -10.38 5.30 1.18
N CYS A 11 -11.66 4.97 1.37
CA CYS A 11 -12.34 3.85 0.73
C CYS A 11 -13.22 4.40 -0.40
N SER A 12 -12.72 4.36 -1.63
CA SER A 12 -13.51 4.78 -2.79
C SER A 12 -14.58 3.74 -3.09
N PRO A 13 -15.84 4.12 -3.41
CA PRO A 13 -16.86 3.18 -3.86
C PRO A 13 -16.44 2.33 -5.08
N THR A 14 -15.49 2.85 -5.89
CA THR A 14 -14.92 2.09 -7.01
C THR A 14 -14.08 0.89 -6.59
N GLN A 15 -13.76 0.73 -5.31
CA GLN A 15 -12.97 -0.36 -4.74
C GLN A 15 -13.81 -1.54 -4.27
N GLU A 16 -15.15 -1.46 -4.33
CA GLU A 16 -16.06 -2.55 -3.93
C GLU A 16 -15.93 -3.79 -4.82
N SER A 17 -15.42 -3.65 -6.04
CA SER A 17 -15.18 -4.75 -6.96
C SER A 17 -13.69 -4.89 -7.26
N ALA A 18 -13.14 -6.08 -7.02
CA ALA A 18 -11.76 -6.38 -7.35
C ALA A 18 -11.56 -6.34 -8.87
N SER A 19 -10.67 -5.46 -9.32
CA SER A 19 -10.19 -5.42 -10.70
C SER A 19 -8.66 -5.37 -10.68
N GLN A 20 -8.04 -6.52 -10.92
CA GLN A 20 -6.59 -6.66 -10.99
C GLN A 20 -6.15 -6.67 -12.45
N THR A 21 -5.01 -6.06 -12.74
CA THR A 21 -4.38 -6.08 -14.06
C THR A 21 -3.11 -6.92 -13.99
N ASP A 22 -2.89 -7.74 -15.01
CA ASP A 22 -1.70 -8.59 -15.09
C ASP A 22 -0.43 -7.75 -15.27
N GLY A 23 0.71 -8.27 -14.80
CA GLY A 23 2.03 -7.70 -15.03
C GLY A 23 2.49 -6.64 -14.01
N TYR A 24 2.19 -6.89 -12.73
CA TYR A 24 2.66 -6.13 -11.57
C TYR A 24 3.20 -7.12 -10.52
N PRO A 25 4.15 -6.73 -9.64
CA PRO A 25 4.62 -5.37 -9.38
C PRO A 25 5.68 -4.86 -10.36
N ARG A 26 5.55 -3.63 -10.84
CA ARG A 26 6.57 -3.00 -11.69
C ARG A 26 7.66 -2.35 -10.83
N LEU A 27 8.86 -2.93 -10.85
CA LEU A 27 10.03 -2.40 -10.12
C LEU A 27 10.76 -1.27 -10.86
N SER A 28 10.36 -0.96 -12.09
CA SER A 28 10.87 0.19 -12.84
C SER A 28 9.90 1.35 -12.74
N ALA A 29 10.39 2.48 -12.22
CA ALA A 29 9.61 3.68 -12.00
C ALA A 29 10.05 4.82 -12.93
N SER A 30 9.09 5.65 -13.34
CA SER A 30 9.37 6.87 -14.12
C SER A 30 10.24 7.86 -13.33
N PRO A 31 10.98 8.77 -14.00
CA PRO A 31 11.73 9.82 -13.32
C PRO A 31 10.89 10.62 -12.32
N GLY A 32 11.47 10.94 -11.16
CA GLY A 32 10.81 11.70 -10.11
C GLY A 32 9.95 10.88 -9.14
N LYS A 33 9.86 9.56 -9.34
CA LYS A 33 9.21 8.66 -8.38
C LYS A 33 10.06 8.43 -7.12
N PRO A 34 9.45 8.20 -5.95
CA PRO A 34 10.17 7.98 -4.70
C PRO A 34 10.98 6.68 -4.73
N GLN A 35 12.07 6.67 -3.97
CA GLN A 35 12.85 5.46 -3.70
C GLN A 35 11.98 4.40 -3.02
N GLY A 36 12.33 3.12 -3.19
CA GLY A 36 11.63 2.01 -2.54
C GLY A 36 10.19 1.83 -3.03
N GLY A 37 9.86 2.35 -4.21
CA GLY A 37 8.49 2.30 -4.73
C GLY A 37 7.52 3.21 -3.97
N GLY A 38 7.97 4.12 -3.10
CA GLY A 38 7.11 4.94 -2.26
C GLY A 38 6.73 4.27 -0.95
N THR A 39 6.00 4.99 -0.11
CA THR A 39 5.69 4.55 1.25
C THR A 39 4.25 4.09 1.33
N VAL A 40 4.06 2.89 1.86
CA VAL A 40 2.79 2.33 2.29
C VAL A 40 2.60 2.66 3.76
N PHE A 41 1.50 3.32 4.08
CA PHE A 41 1.01 3.49 5.43
C PHE A 41 -0.18 2.56 5.64
N VAL A 42 -0.17 1.81 6.74
CA VAL A 42 -1.34 1.03 7.16
C VAL A 42 -1.91 1.67 8.40
N PHE A 43 -3.15 2.11 8.30
CA PHE A 43 -3.92 2.64 9.41
C PHE A 43 -4.95 1.60 9.86
N GLY A 44 -5.43 1.70 11.09
CA GLY A 44 -6.53 0.85 11.54
C GLY A 44 -7.41 1.47 12.60
N THR A 45 -8.66 1.03 12.63
CA THR A 45 -9.72 1.55 13.51
C THR A 45 -10.75 0.47 13.84
N SER A 46 -11.31 0.52 15.05
CA SER A 46 -12.49 -0.26 15.44
C SER A 46 -13.80 0.53 15.27
N GLN A 47 -13.71 1.74 14.73
CA GLN A 47 -14.83 2.65 14.51
C GLN A 47 -14.76 3.22 13.09
N PRO A 48 -14.78 2.41 12.01
CA PRO A 48 -14.76 2.92 10.64
C PRO A 48 -16.04 3.71 10.30
N THR A 49 -15.99 4.57 9.27
CA THR A 49 -17.20 5.12 8.65
C THR A 49 -17.16 5.02 7.13
N ASP A 50 -18.34 5.02 6.50
CA ASP A 50 -18.50 5.00 5.04
C ASP A 50 -17.93 6.26 4.34
N ASN A 51 -17.60 7.30 5.11
CA ASN A 51 -17.15 8.60 4.59
C ASN A 51 -15.77 9.00 5.10
N ASP A 52 -14.96 8.06 5.60
CA ASP A 52 -13.61 8.36 6.07
C ASP A 52 -12.78 9.00 4.94
N LEU A 53 -12.26 10.20 5.18
CA LEU A 53 -11.50 10.98 4.20
C LEU A 53 -10.02 10.62 4.24
N LEU A 54 -9.38 10.51 3.07
CA LEU A 54 -7.96 10.20 2.95
C LEU A 54 -7.09 11.22 3.70
N THR A 55 -7.40 12.51 3.60
CA THR A 55 -6.63 13.57 4.26
C THR A 55 -6.79 13.59 5.78
N GLU A 56 -7.88 13.05 6.32
CA GLU A 56 -8.11 12.90 7.77
C GLU A 56 -7.39 11.66 8.31
N VAL A 57 -7.53 10.52 7.63
CA VAL A 57 -6.85 9.26 8.00
C VAL A 57 -5.33 9.43 7.98
N LEU A 58 -4.77 10.15 7.00
CA LEU A 58 -3.34 10.44 6.94
C LEU A 58 -2.79 11.23 8.13
N GLN A 59 -3.66 11.83 8.95
CA GLN A 59 -3.25 12.54 10.17
C GLN A 59 -3.17 11.64 11.40
N TRP A 60 -3.73 10.42 11.35
CA TRP A 60 -3.68 9.48 12.48
C TRP A 60 -2.25 9.07 12.80
N LYS A 61 -1.93 9.00 14.08
CA LYS A 61 -0.59 8.68 14.59
C LYS A 61 -0.57 7.38 15.36
N THR A 62 0.62 6.87 15.63
CA THR A 62 0.83 5.61 16.34
C THR A 62 0.28 5.64 17.78
N ASP A 63 0.24 6.81 18.41
CA ASP A 63 -0.29 7.01 19.76
C ASP A 63 -1.83 7.11 19.83
N GLY A 64 -2.53 7.13 18.68
CA GLY A 64 -3.98 7.33 18.61
C GLY A 64 -4.42 8.78 18.60
N THR A 65 -3.49 9.72 18.42
CA THR A 65 -3.81 11.13 18.19
C THR A 65 -3.81 11.48 16.70
N GLY A 66 -4.27 12.69 16.38
CA GLY A 66 -4.35 13.20 15.01
C GLY A 66 -5.65 12.84 14.32
N GLY A 67 -5.98 13.58 13.26
CA GLY A 67 -7.31 13.52 12.64
C GLY A 67 -8.42 13.71 13.69
N ASP A 68 -9.38 12.81 13.68
CA ASP A 68 -10.48 12.73 14.64
C ASP A 68 -10.23 11.79 15.83
N GLY A 69 -9.04 11.18 15.93
CA GLY A 69 -8.64 10.30 17.02
C GLY A 69 -9.33 8.93 17.06
N ARG A 70 -10.06 8.53 16.01
CA ARG A 70 -10.72 7.20 15.97
C ARG A 70 -9.78 6.04 15.64
N GLY A 71 -8.68 6.30 14.94
CA GLY A 71 -7.76 5.27 14.50
C GLY A 71 -6.30 5.57 14.78
N LYS A 72 -5.45 4.70 14.27
CA LYS A 72 -4.00 4.71 14.50
C LYS A 72 -3.23 4.39 13.24
N LEU A 73 -2.04 4.97 13.12
CA LEU A 73 -1.01 4.45 12.22
C LEU A 73 -0.44 3.17 12.83
N LEU A 74 -0.52 2.05 12.11
CA LEU A 74 -0.03 0.74 12.53
C LEU A 74 1.38 0.45 12.02
N THR A 75 1.65 0.80 10.77
CA THR A 75 2.98 0.64 10.16
C THR A 75 3.18 1.62 9.01
N ALA A 76 4.44 1.92 8.71
CA ALA A 76 4.86 2.64 7.52
C ALA A 76 6.08 1.94 6.92
N GLN A 77 5.95 1.41 5.70
CA GLN A 77 6.97 0.60 5.03
C GLN A 77 7.11 1.05 3.57
N ASN A 78 8.24 0.72 2.93
CA ASN A 78 8.35 0.91 1.49
C ASN A 78 7.45 -0.10 0.75
N PHE A 79 6.89 0.28 -0.39
CA PHE A 79 6.14 -0.66 -1.24
C PHE A 79 7.06 -1.76 -1.78
N ASP A 80 8.26 -1.38 -2.23
CA ASP A 80 9.30 -2.33 -2.57
C ASP A 80 9.92 -2.87 -1.28
N ASP A 81 9.55 -4.10 -0.93
CA ASP A 81 10.01 -4.82 0.27
C ASP A 81 11.43 -5.41 0.12
N GLY A 82 12.06 -5.20 -1.03
CA GLY A 82 13.41 -5.70 -1.33
C GLY A 82 13.44 -7.13 -1.86
N ARG A 83 12.33 -7.87 -1.82
CA ARG A 83 12.23 -9.28 -2.19
C ARG A 83 11.34 -9.51 -3.40
N CYS A 84 10.29 -8.72 -3.55
CA CYS A 84 9.32 -8.89 -4.63
C CYS A 84 9.91 -8.63 -6.00
N TYR A 85 9.34 -9.27 -7.02
CA TYR A 85 9.71 -9.08 -8.41
C TYR A 85 8.61 -9.53 -9.36
N GLN A 86 8.46 -8.79 -10.45
CA GLN A 86 7.82 -9.25 -11.68
C GLN A 86 8.88 -9.90 -12.58
N ILE A 87 8.57 -11.01 -13.25
CA ILE A 87 9.53 -11.68 -14.13
C ILE A 87 9.78 -10.80 -15.37
N ASN A 88 11.00 -10.28 -15.51
CA ASN A 88 11.45 -9.54 -16.68
C ASN A 88 12.99 -9.57 -16.76
N SER A 89 13.55 -9.02 -17.84
CA SER A 89 15.01 -8.99 -18.10
C SER A 89 15.72 -7.80 -17.44
N GLY A 90 15.13 -7.19 -16.41
CA GLY A 90 15.73 -6.09 -15.65
C GLY A 90 16.61 -6.64 -14.53
N SER A 91 17.75 -6.00 -14.26
CA SER A 91 18.74 -6.49 -13.30
C SER A 91 18.18 -6.75 -11.91
N ILE A 92 17.29 -5.88 -11.40
CA ILE A 92 16.65 -6.08 -10.09
C ILE A 92 15.78 -7.35 -10.08
N SER A 93 15.03 -7.59 -11.17
CA SER A 93 14.19 -8.78 -11.30
C SER A 93 15.02 -10.05 -11.36
N GLU A 94 16.06 -10.06 -12.21
CA GLU A 94 16.94 -11.22 -12.36
C GLU A 94 17.65 -11.57 -11.05
N SER A 95 18.21 -10.58 -10.34
CA SER A 95 18.85 -10.82 -9.05
C SER A 95 17.89 -11.33 -7.98
N ARG A 96 16.67 -10.79 -7.90
CA ARG A 96 15.69 -11.22 -6.89
C ARG A 96 15.07 -12.58 -7.20
N GLN A 97 14.94 -12.97 -8.47
CA GLN A 97 14.55 -14.33 -8.86
C GLN A 97 15.54 -15.38 -8.33
N GLU A 98 16.84 -15.06 -8.30
CA GLU A 98 17.87 -15.94 -7.77
C GLU A 98 17.89 -15.96 -6.23
N GLU A 99 17.74 -14.79 -5.59
CA GLU A 99 17.83 -14.65 -4.13
C GLU A 99 16.55 -15.09 -3.39
N TYR A 100 15.39 -14.85 -3.98
CA TYR A 100 14.06 -15.07 -3.39
C TYR A 100 13.15 -15.91 -4.30
N PRO A 101 13.53 -17.14 -4.69
CA PRO A 101 12.74 -17.93 -5.62
C PRO A 101 11.34 -18.25 -5.08
N ASN A 102 10.32 -18.13 -5.92
CA ASN A 102 8.91 -18.43 -5.59
C ASN A 102 8.35 -19.65 -6.36
N PRO A 103 8.81 -20.89 -6.10
CA PRO A 103 8.29 -22.06 -6.78
C PRO A 103 6.92 -22.46 -6.24
N THR A 104 6.06 -22.95 -7.13
CA THR A 104 4.81 -23.62 -6.76
C THR A 104 5.11 -24.84 -5.89
N PRO A 105 4.40 -25.04 -4.75
CA PRO A 105 4.58 -26.21 -3.90
C PRO A 105 4.49 -27.52 -4.68
N GLY A 106 5.50 -28.38 -4.56
CA GLY A 106 5.60 -29.64 -5.30
C GLY A 106 6.13 -29.51 -6.74
N GLN A 107 6.48 -28.31 -7.21
CA GLN A 107 7.05 -28.06 -8.53
C GLN A 107 8.29 -27.14 -8.44
N PRO A 108 9.46 -27.66 -7.99
CA PRO A 108 10.62 -26.84 -7.65
C PRO A 108 11.28 -26.11 -8.83
N VAL A 109 10.93 -26.48 -10.08
CA VAL A 109 11.44 -25.84 -11.31
C VAL A 109 10.49 -24.77 -11.87
N SER A 110 9.34 -24.55 -11.22
CA SER A 110 8.42 -23.48 -11.61
C SER A 110 9.01 -22.11 -11.24
N ILE A 111 8.75 -21.13 -12.08
CA ILE A 111 9.20 -19.75 -11.90
C ILE A 111 7.95 -18.90 -11.83
N ASN A 112 7.69 -18.31 -10.67
CA ASN A 112 6.58 -17.39 -10.45
C ASN A 112 7.11 -16.03 -9.99
N GLU A 113 6.30 -15.01 -10.22
CA GLU A 113 6.51 -13.67 -9.68
C GLU A 113 6.36 -13.68 -8.16
N GLN A 114 7.08 -12.80 -7.48
CA GLN A 114 6.96 -12.59 -6.04
C GLN A 114 6.26 -11.25 -5.79
N TRP A 115 5.18 -11.28 -5.01
CA TRP A 115 4.38 -10.10 -4.69
C TRP A 115 5.05 -9.31 -3.57
N CYS A 116 4.90 -7.97 -3.59
CA CYS A 116 5.42 -7.12 -2.53
C CYS A 116 4.55 -7.23 -1.28
N GLU A 117 5.19 -7.29 -0.12
CA GLU A 117 4.55 -7.49 1.17
C GLU A 117 4.53 -6.18 1.99
N THR A 118 3.52 -6.06 2.86
CA THR A 118 3.51 -5.06 3.91
C THR A 118 3.11 -5.75 5.21
N ASP A 119 4.01 -5.74 6.18
CA ASP A 119 3.77 -6.39 7.46
C ASP A 119 3.01 -5.47 8.42
N VAL A 120 1.93 -5.98 9.02
CA VAL A 120 1.15 -5.24 10.00
C VAL A 120 0.98 -6.05 11.29
N LEU A 121 1.28 -5.42 12.43
CA LEU A 121 0.94 -5.96 13.75
C LEU A 121 -0.40 -5.38 14.19
N ILE A 122 -1.41 -6.24 14.31
CA ILE A 122 -2.69 -5.83 14.91
C ILE A 122 -2.48 -5.55 16.40
N PRO A 123 -2.91 -4.40 16.93
CA PRO A 123 -2.67 -4.08 18.32
C PRO A 123 -3.32 -5.11 19.27
N PRO A 124 -2.61 -5.56 20.32
CA PRO A 124 -3.08 -6.67 21.18
C PRO A 124 -4.32 -6.33 22.03
N TYR A 125 -4.71 -5.04 22.07
CA TYR A 125 -5.92 -4.58 22.76
C TYR A 125 -7.16 -4.55 21.86
N VAL A 126 -7.04 -4.86 20.55
CA VAL A 126 -8.19 -5.00 19.67
C VAL A 126 -9.02 -6.21 20.13
N PRO A 127 -10.31 -6.06 20.44
CA PRO A 127 -11.12 -7.18 20.92
C PRO A 127 -11.30 -8.26 19.83
N ILE A 128 -11.34 -9.52 20.29
CA ILE A 128 -11.68 -10.68 19.44
C ILE A 128 -13.18 -10.63 19.12
N ASN A 129 -13.57 -11.11 17.94
CA ASN A 129 -14.95 -11.13 17.44
C ASN A 129 -15.57 -9.73 17.23
N THR A 130 -14.74 -8.69 17.10
CA THR A 130 -15.18 -7.37 16.62
C THR A 130 -14.43 -7.04 15.33
N PRO A 131 -15.14 -6.59 14.27
CA PRO A 131 -14.49 -6.16 13.04
C PRO A 131 -13.45 -5.07 13.31
N TYR A 132 -12.28 -5.22 12.72
CA TYR A 132 -11.22 -4.21 12.74
C TYR A 132 -10.87 -3.83 11.32
N THR A 133 -11.08 -2.57 10.97
CA THR A 133 -10.83 -2.09 9.61
C THR A 133 -9.41 -1.58 9.50
N ILE A 134 -8.72 -2.01 8.45
CA ILE A 134 -7.42 -1.46 8.05
C ILE A 134 -7.54 -0.67 6.74
N TYR A 135 -6.82 0.44 6.68
CA TYR A 135 -6.65 1.26 5.49
C TYR A 135 -5.20 1.15 5.04
N TRP A 136 -4.99 0.48 3.90
CA TRP A 136 -3.71 0.42 3.23
C TRP A 136 -3.62 1.62 2.28
N VAL A 137 -2.69 2.53 2.53
CA VAL A 137 -2.53 3.79 1.79
C VAL A 137 -1.11 3.88 1.25
N TRP A 138 -0.96 3.67 -0.06
CA TRP A 138 0.31 3.80 -0.75
C TRP A 138 0.48 5.18 -1.37
N GLN A 139 1.43 5.93 -0.80
CA GLN A 139 1.86 7.23 -1.29
C GLN A 139 2.97 7.04 -2.34
N TRP A 140 2.64 7.34 -3.61
CA TRP A 140 3.55 7.18 -4.74
C TRP A 140 3.67 8.44 -5.64
N PRO A 141 3.95 9.62 -5.05
CA PRO A 141 3.94 10.89 -5.75
C PRO A 141 5.01 10.97 -6.83
N THR A 142 4.89 11.96 -7.70
CA THR A 142 5.98 12.35 -8.61
C THR A 142 6.50 13.72 -8.18
N ALA A 143 7.81 13.83 -7.98
CA ALA A 143 8.47 15.06 -7.56
C ALA A 143 8.30 16.19 -8.59
N PRO A 144 8.29 17.46 -8.14
CA PRO A 144 8.37 18.61 -9.03
C PRO A 144 9.57 18.55 -9.98
N GLY A 145 9.37 19.04 -11.20
CA GLY A 145 10.41 19.05 -12.24
C GLY A 145 10.57 17.75 -13.03
N ALA A 146 9.80 16.70 -12.73
CA ALA A 146 9.74 15.53 -13.59
C ALA A 146 9.17 15.88 -14.99
N PRO A 147 9.53 15.15 -16.07
CA PRO A 147 9.04 15.45 -17.42
C PRO A 147 7.52 15.58 -17.49
N GLY A 148 7.03 16.77 -17.89
CA GLY A 148 5.60 17.07 -17.98
C GLY A 148 4.90 17.41 -16.65
N LEU A 149 5.61 17.43 -15.52
CA LEU A 149 5.09 17.67 -14.18
C LEU A 149 5.93 18.74 -13.45
N PRO A 150 5.86 20.03 -13.84
CA PRO A 150 6.65 21.09 -13.23
C PRO A 150 6.40 21.23 -11.73
N ASP A 151 5.15 21.08 -11.29
CA ASP A 151 4.76 21.14 -9.88
C ASP A 151 4.72 19.75 -9.22
N GLY A 152 5.06 18.69 -9.96
CA GLY A 152 4.90 17.31 -9.49
C GLY A 152 3.43 16.86 -9.50
N LYS A 153 3.17 15.71 -8.89
CA LYS A 153 1.84 15.10 -8.85
C LYS A 153 1.66 14.27 -7.58
N ASP A 154 0.52 14.43 -6.94
CA ASP A 154 0.11 13.56 -5.85
C ASP A 154 -0.51 12.31 -6.46
N GLU A 155 -0.05 11.14 -6.00
CA GLU A 155 -0.61 9.85 -6.38
C GLU A 155 -0.69 9.00 -5.13
N TYR A 156 -1.92 8.56 -4.84
CA TYR A 156 -2.24 7.69 -3.73
C TYR A 156 -3.06 6.52 -4.27
N TYR A 157 -2.72 5.34 -3.80
CA TYR A 157 -3.50 4.13 -4.03
C TYR A 157 -3.96 3.66 -2.66
N THR A 158 -5.25 3.39 -2.54
CA THR A 158 -5.82 2.94 -1.28
C THR A 158 -6.47 1.58 -1.46
N THR A 159 -6.56 0.83 -0.37
CA THR A 159 -7.42 -0.33 -0.23
C THR A 159 -7.92 -0.35 1.22
N CYS A 160 -9.18 -0.72 1.39
CA CYS A 160 -9.77 -0.91 2.70
C CYS A 160 -10.08 -2.40 2.89
N SER A 161 -9.90 -2.90 4.11
CA SER A 161 -10.20 -4.29 4.43
C SER A 161 -10.68 -4.42 5.86
N ASP A 162 -11.78 -5.14 6.04
CA ASP A 162 -12.28 -5.49 7.36
C ASP A 162 -11.70 -6.85 7.78
N LEU A 163 -11.17 -6.90 9.00
CA LEU A 163 -10.55 -8.08 9.58
C LEU A 163 -11.42 -8.62 10.71
N ASP A 164 -11.73 -9.91 10.65
CA ASP A 164 -12.28 -10.66 11.76
C ASP A 164 -11.14 -11.24 12.62
N ILE A 165 -10.95 -10.70 13.82
CA ILE A 165 -9.92 -11.17 14.76
C ILE A 165 -10.46 -12.34 15.58
N VAL A 166 -9.81 -13.50 15.50
CA VAL A 166 -10.21 -14.79 16.13
C VAL A 166 -9.20 -15.32 17.13
#